data_AF-A0A2V8ST89-F1
#
_entry.id   AF-A0A2V8ST89-F1
#
_cell.length_a   1.000
_cell.length_b   1.000
_cell.length_c   1.000
_cell.angle_alpha   90.00
_cell.angle_beta   90.00
_cell.angle_gamma   90.00
#
_symmetry.space_group_name_H-M   'P 1'
#
loop_
_entity.id
_entity.type
_entity.pdbx_description
1 polymer ?
#
loop_
_entity_poly.entity_id
_entity_poly.type
_entity_poly.pdbx_seq_one_letter_code
_entity_poly.pdbx_strand_id
1 'polypeptide(L)'
;MNLIKSPFRFFVFPIFIITFALSVSAQSDPVVQMLEPSYDVALHVVIGSNDGSRTELPANLSTISKHLKGNFSFSNYRLANTFLGRISNSGTVEYKSVSNILGQETDADSPTFLEWSMGNFRAVQNGFQARAFRFGARVPVRTGSVKDAAGLATPVINYESVGVSMNLIGLPANTPTLIGTISLPKTAGTIFLVATVRTPEM
;
A
#
# COMPACT_ATOMS: atom_id res chain seq x y z
N MET A 1 63.13 -70.24 -32.49
CA MET A 1 64.22 -69.32 -32.87
C MET A 1 63.61 -67.94 -33.06
N ASN A 2 63.96 -66.83 -32.42
CA ASN A 2 64.95 -66.40 -31.41
C ASN A 2 64.32 -65.14 -30.76
N LEU A 3 64.28 -64.95 -29.43
CA LEU A 3 65.26 -64.18 -28.61
C LEU A 3 65.54 -62.77 -29.21
N ILE A 4 65.45 -61.60 -28.54
CA ILE A 4 65.35 -61.21 -27.13
C ILE A 4 65.38 -59.64 -27.02
N LYS A 5 64.88 -59.09 -25.88
CA LYS A 5 65.21 -57.82 -25.16
C LYS A 5 64.82 -56.40 -25.67
N SER A 6 64.13 -55.67 -24.77
CA SER A 6 64.19 -54.19 -24.61
C SER A 6 65.47 -53.77 -23.85
N PRO A 7 65.91 -52.49 -23.85
CA PRO A 7 65.41 -51.46 -22.91
C PRO A 7 65.47 -49.99 -23.46
N PHE A 8 64.55 -49.08 -23.10
CA PHE A 8 64.64 -48.08 -22.00
C PHE A 8 65.52 -46.82 -22.27
N ARG A 9 64.82 -45.68 -22.43
CA ARG A 9 65.11 -44.29 -21.99
C ARG A 9 66.38 -43.56 -22.51
N PHE A 10 66.23 -42.29 -22.94
CA PHE A 10 66.61 -41.07 -22.20
C PHE A 10 66.54 -39.80 -23.09
N PHE A 11 65.92 -38.74 -22.55
CA PHE A 11 66.15 -37.30 -22.81
C PHE A 11 65.75 -36.75 -24.20
N VAL A 12 65.06 -35.60 -24.33
CA VAL A 12 65.48 -34.25 -23.94
C VAL A 12 64.24 -33.33 -23.75
N PHE A 13 64.05 -32.84 -22.51
CA PHE A 13 63.40 -31.57 -22.13
C PHE A 13 64.19 -30.38 -22.74
N PRO A 14 63.73 -29.11 -22.95
CA PRO A 14 62.74 -28.39 -22.10
C PRO A 14 61.99 -27.15 -22.73
N ILE A 15 61.22 -26.40 -21.90
CA ILE A 15 61.02 -24.91 -21.90
C ILE A 15 60.16 -24.32 -23.07
N PHE A 16 59.06 -23.55 -22.93
CA PHE A 16 58.63 -22.59 -21.90
C PHE A 16 57.23 -22.00 -22.24
N ILE A 17 56.42 -21.65 -21.22
CA ILE A 17 55.36 -20.58 -21.13
C ILE A 17 54.13 -20.78 -22.07
N ILE A 18 52.87 -20.87 -21.61
CA ILE A 18 52.00 -19.76 -21.12
C ILE A 18 50.75 -20.38 -20.47
N THR A 19 50.64 -20.17 -19.15
CA THR A 19 49.44 -19.82 -18.38
C THR A 19 48.07 -19.99 -19.04
N PHE A 20 47.22 -20.84 -18.46
CA PHE A 20 45.93 -20.42 -17.89
C PHE A 20 45.34 -21.56 -17.04
N ALA A 21 45.77 -21.64 -15.78
CA ALA A 21 45.00 -22.32 -14.75
C ALA A 21 43.86 -21.38 -14.36
N LEU A 22 42.66 -21.59 -14.92
CA LEU A 22 41.44 -20.98 -14.39
C LEU A 22 41.07 -21.73 -13.11
N SER A 23 41.69 -21.31 -12.01
CA SER A 23 41.18 -21.51 -10.66
C SER A 23 39.89 -20.70 -10.52
N VAL A 24 38.76 -21.22 -10.98
CA VAL A 24 37.44 -20.70 -10.60
C VAL A 24 37.16 -21.17 -9.18
N SER A 25 37.80 -20.49 -8.23
CA SER A 25 37.30 -20.43 -6.86
C SER A 25 36.06 -19.55 -6.88
N ALA A 26 34.91 -20.12 -7.24
CA ALA A 26 33.61 -19.54 -6.93
C ALA A 26 33.37 -19.74 -5.42
N GLN A 27 34.14 -19.01 -4.62
CA GLN A 27 33.87 -18.80 -3.22
C GLN A 27 32.66 -17.86 -3.18
N SER A 28 31.46 -18.42 -3.28
CA SER A 28 30.26 -17.69 -2.90
C SER A 28 30.31 -17.56 -1.38
N ASP A 29 30.87 -16.45 -0.89
CA ASP A 29 30.50 -15.96 0.43
C ASP A 29 28.98 -16.07 0.56
N PRO A 30 28.44 -16.59 1.67
CA PRO A 30 27.02 -16.44 1.91
C PRO A 30 26.81 -14.93 2.02
N VAL A 31 26.31 -14.32 0.94
CA VAL A 31 25.72 -12.99 1.02
C VAL A 31 24.68 -13.14 2.11
N VAL A 32 24.99 -12.61 3.29
CA VAL A 32 24.01 -12.41 4.33
C VAL A 32 22.98 -11.52 3.66
N GLN A 33 21.89 -12.13 3.18
CA GLN A 33 20.78 -11.39 2.64
C GLN A 33 20.27 -10.58 3.82
N MET A 34 20.73 -9.32 3.91
CA MET A 34 20.21 -8.39 4.88
C MET A 34 18.73 -8.28 4.55
N LEU A 35 17.91 -8.92 5.39
CA LEU A 35 16.48 -8.93 5.21
C LEU A 35 16.04 -7.47 5.13
N GLU A 36 15.37 -7.11 4.03
CA GLU A 36 14.93 -5.74 3.85
C GLU A 36 14.01 -5.36 5.02
N PRO A 37 14.24 -4.20 5.67
CA PRO A 37 13.38 -3.78 6.77
C PRO A 37 11.93 -3.75 6.33
N SER A 38 11.08 -4.44 7.06
CA SER A 38 9.64 -4.45 6.86
C SER A 38 8.96 -3.71 8.01
N TYR A 39 7.79 -3.14 7.74
CA TYR A 39 7.02 -2.31 8.66
C TYR A 39 5.57 -2.73 8.62
N ASP A 40 4.92 -2.80 9.78
CA ASP A 40 3.48 -3.06 9.85
C ASP A 40 2.72 -1.74 9.79
N VAL A 41 1.78 -1.66 8.85
CA VAL A 41 0.92 -0.51 8.61
C VAL A 41 -0.51 -0.90 8.97
N ALA A 42 -1.13 -0.13 9.84
CA ALA A 42 -2.54 -0.21 10.16
C ALA A 42 -3.26 1.05 9.68
N LEU A 43 -4.26 0.88 8.81
CA LEU A 43 -5.07 1.95 8.27
C LEU A 43 -6.51 1.79 8.72
N HIS A 44 -7.00 2.77 9.46
CA HIS A 44 -8.34 2.79 9.99
C HIS A 44 -9.17 3.79 9.18
N VAL A 45 -10.30 3.33 8.66
CA VAL A 45 -11.29 4.18 8.02
C VAL A 45 -12.33 4.53 9.06
N VAL A 46 -12.38 5.81 9.42
CA VAL A 46 -13.32 6.34 10.40
C VAL A 46 -14.38 7.15 9.67
N ILE A 47 -15.64 7.02 10.07
CA ILE A 47 -16.75 7.80 9.55
C ILE A 47 -17.25 8.74 10.63
N GLY A 48 -17.29 10.03 10.32
CA GLY A 48 -18.08 11.01 11.06
C GLY A 48 -19.42 11.22 10.38
N SER A 49 -20.52 11.11 11.12
CA SER A 49 -21.87 11.43 10.63
C SER A 49 -22.76 11.86 11.78
N ASN A 50 -23.85 12.54 11.46
CA ASN A 50 -24.90 12.86 12.43
C ASN A 50 -25.99 11.78 12.52
N ASP A 51 -25.97 10.84 11.57
CA ASP A 51 -26.95 9.78 11.45
C ASP A 51 -26.40 8.44 12.00
N GLY A 52 -27.28 7.60 12.52
CA GLY A 52 -26.98 6.23 12.95
C GLY A 52 -26.57 6.04 14.42
N SER A 53 -26.31 4.77 14.78
CA SER A 53 -26.02 4.36 16.16
C SER A 53 -24.64 4.82 16.62
N ARG A 54 -24.58 5.48 17.78
CA ARG A 54 -23.33 5.85 18.45
C ARG A 54 -22.51 4.60 18.74
N THR A 55 -21.39 4.46 18.05
CA THR A 55 -20.39 3.42 18.33
C THR A 55 -19.12 4.15 18.67
N GLU A 56 -18.60 3.95 19.88
CA GLU A 56 -17.35 4.61 20.26
C GLU A 56 -16.17 4.06 19.47
N LEU A 57 -15.24 4.94 19.13
CA LEU A 57 -13.98 4.53 18.52
C LEU A 57 -13.17 3.69 19.50
N PRO A 58 -12.47 2.65 19.02
CA PRO A 58 -11.56 1.86 19.85
C PRO A 58 -10.55 2.72 20.63
N ALA A 59 -10.12 2.23 21.80
CA ALA A 59 -9.29 2.98 22.74
C ALA A 59 -7.95 3.46 22.14
N ASN A 60 -7.36 2.68 21.21
CA ASN A 60 -6.15 3.05 20.48
C ASN A 60 -6.33 4.28 19.58
N LEU A 61 -7.57 4.66 19.25
CA LEU A 61 -7.90 5.86 18.47
C LEU A 61 -8.45 7.01 19.33
N SER A 62 -8.32 6.95 20.66
CA SER A 62 -8.86 7.96 21.57
C SER A 62 -8.33 9.38 21.31
N THR A 63 -7.04 9.53 21.01
CA THR A 63 -6.44 10.83 20.61
C THR A 63 -7.05 11.36 19.32
N ILE A 64 -7.24 10.49 18.33
CA ILE A 64 -7.91 10.85 17.06
C ILE A 64 -9.37 11.23 17.32
N SER A 65 -10.09 10.49 18.14
CA SER A 65 -11.47 10.80 18.52
C SER A 65 -11.61 12.21 19.08
N LYS A 66 -10.72 12.59 20.02
CA LYS A 66 -10.67 13.95 20.59
C LYS A 66 -10.37 14.99 19.51
N HIS A 67 -9.37 14.72 18.66
CA HIS A 67 -9.01 15.60 17.56
C HIS A 67 -10.17 15.81 16.58
N LEU A 68 -10.86 14.74 16.18
CA LEU A 68 -12.01 14.82 15.28
C LEU A 68 -13.16 15.60 15.90
N LYS A 69 -13.54 15.31 17.16
CA LYS A 69 -14.58 16.05 17.89
C LYS A 69 -14.27 17.54 18.06
N GLY A 70 -12.98 17.91 18.12
CA GLY A 70 -12.55 19.31 18.22
C GLY A 70 -12.59 20.08 16.89
N ASN A 71 -12.48 19.39 15.75
CA ASN A 71 -12.39 20.02 14.43
C ASN A 71 -13.65 19.84 13.57
N PHE A 72 -14.49 18.85 13.87
CA PHE A 72 -15.66 18.49 13.08
C PHE A 72 -16.89 18.32 13.98
N SER A 73 -18.02 18.84 13.51
CA SER A 73 -19.28 18.92 14.26
C SER A 73 -20.18 17.68 14.07
N PHE A 74 -19.60 16.48 14.02
CA PHE A 74 -20.38 15.24 13.94
C PHE A 74 -20.76 14.73 15.33
N SER A 75 -22.00 14.28 15.47
CA SER A 75 -22.51 13.69 16.72
C SER A 75 -21.97 12.27 16.96
N ASN A 76 -21.51 11.59 15.91
CA ASN A 76 -21.04 10.22 15.94
C ASN A 76 -19.76 10.04 15.11
N TYR A 77 -18.82 9.26 15.65
CA TYR A 77 -17.61 8.80 14.95
C TYR A 77 -17.48 7.31 15.14
N ARG A 78 -17.53 6.54 14.05
CA ARG A 78 -17.41 5.08 14.10
C ARG A 78 -16.26 4.57 13.25
N LEU A 79 -15.66 3.47 13.71
CA LEU A 79 -14.69 2.72 12.90
C LEU A 79 -15.46 1.93 11.86
N ALA A 80 -15.13 2.14 10.59
CA ALA A 80 -15.82 1.51 9.47
C ALA A 80 -15.03 0.33 8.90
N ASN A 81 -13.71 0.46 8.81
CA ASN A 81 -12.84 -0.64 8.40
C ASN A 81 -11.43 -0.47 9.00
N THR A 82 -10.69 -1.58 9.09
CA THR A 82 -9.28 -1.61 9.46
C THR A 82 -8.51 -2.46 8.46
N PHE A 83 -7.51 -1.88 7.84
CA PHE A 83 -6.58 -2.56 6.94
C PHE A 83 -5.26 -2.76 7.64
N LEU A 84 -4.76 -3.98 7.60
CA LEU A 84 -3.45 -4.34 8.12
C LEU A 84 -2.61 -4.82 6.94
N GLY A 85 -1.42 -4.27 6.82
CA GLY A 85 -0.47 -4.65 5.78
C GLY A 85 0.95 -4.58 6.29
N ARG A 86 1.85 -5.26 5.60
CA ARG A 86 3.29 -5.16 5.81
C ARG A 86 3.91 -4.53 4.58
N ILE A 87 4.75 -3.52 4.77
CA ILE A 87 5.40 -2.78 3.70
C ILE A 87 6.92 -2.83 3.90
N SER A 88 7.67 -3.11 2.84
CA SER A 88 9.13 -3.00 2.85
C SER A 88 9.56 -1.54 2.71
N ASN A 89 10.84 -1.28 2.93
CA ASN A 89 11.42 -0.01 2.55
C ASN A 89 11.25 0.24 1.03
N SER A 90 10.96 1.48 0.67
CA SER A 90 10.53 1.91 -0.68
C SER A 90 9.31 1.19 -1.26
N GLY A 91 8.56 0.42 -0.46
CA GLY A 91 7.36 -0.27 -0.89
C GLY A 91 6.21 0.67 -1.23
N THR A 92 5.19 0.10 -1.89
CA THR A 92 3.91 0.76 -2.17
C THR A 92 2.78 -0.11 -1.65
N VAL A 93 1.78 0.53 -1.04
CA VAL A 93 0.53 -0.12 -0.65
C VAL A 93 -0.62 0.65 -1.28
N GLU A 94 -1.54 -0.10 -1.86
CA GLU A 94 -2.74 0.43 -2.52
C GLU A 94 -3.94 -0.41 -2.10
N TYR A 95 -5.08 0.24 -1.96
CA TYR A 95 -6.35 -0.40 -1.69
C TYR A 95 -7.45 0.27 -2.50
N LYS A 96 -8.32 -0.57 -3.06
CA LYS A 96 -9.51 -0.16 -3.81
C LYS A 96 -10.70 -0.99 -3.35
N SER A 97 -11.83 -0.35 -3.15
CA SER A 97 -13.06 -1.01 -2.68
C SER A 97 -14.29 -0.38 -3.27
N VAL A 98 -15.33 -1.19 -3.45
CA VAL A 98 -16.70 -0.68 -3.55
C VAL A 98 -17.11 -0.14 -2.18
N SER A 99 -17.74 1.04 -2.15
CA SER A 99 -17.93 1.81 -0.91
C SER A 99 -19.41 1.98 -0.55
N ASN A 100 -20.00 0.99 0.12
CA ASN A 100 -21.27 1.16 0.84
C ASN A 100 -21.07 1.75 2.25
N ILE A 101 -19.88 2.28 2.52
CA ILE A 101 -19.40 2.50 3.89
C ILE A 101 -20.20 3.63 4.58
N LEU A 102 -20.71 4.60 3.82
CA LEU A 102 -21.54 5.70 4.30
C LEU A 102 -23.06 5.39 4.30
N GLY A 103 -23.49 4.18 3.93
CA GLY A 103 -24.90 3.77 3.90
C GLY A 103 -25.39 3.40 2.49
N GLN A 104 -26.70 3.51 2.28
CA GLN A 104 -27.34 3.24 0.99
C GLN A 104 -26.81 4.22 -0.06
N GLU A 105 -26.06 3.69 -1.02
CA GLU A 105 -25.77 4.41 -2.26
C GLU A 105 -27.11 4.75 -2.93
N THR A 106 -27.23 5.98 -3.43
CA THR A 106 -28.50 6.48 -4.00
C THR A 106 -28.91 5.71 -5.25
N ASP A 107 -28.01 4.93 -5.85
CA ASP A 107 -28.21 4.18 -7.09
C ASP A 107 -27.45 2.85 -7.02
N ALA A 108 -28.15 1.72 -6.88
CA ALA A 108 -27.55 0.39 -6.72
C ALA A 108 -26.73 -0.05 -7.95
N ASP A 109 -27.06 0.49 -9.13
CA ASP A 109 -26.40 0.18 -10.40
C ASP A 109 -25.16 1.05 -10.65
N SER A 110 -24.79 1.93 -9.71
CA SER A 110 -23.67 2.86 -9.87
C SER A 110 -22.94 3.07 -8.56
N PRO A 111 -22.07 2.10 -8.20
CA PRO A 111 -21.38 2.17 -6.95
C PRO A 111 -20.27 3.21 -6.95
N THR A 112 -19.99 3.78 -5.80
CA THR A 112 -18.80 4.58 -5.52
C THR A 112 -17.63 3.67 -5.18
N PHE A 113 -16.45 3.98 -5.72
CA PHE A 113 -15.23 3.25 -5.40
C PHE A 113 -14.35 4.09 -4.49
N LEU A 114 -14.00 3.59 -3.30
CA LEU A 114 -13.01 4.22 -2.44
C LEU A 114 -11.62 3.70 -2.82
N GLU A 115 -10.65 4.61 -2.89
CA GLU A 115 -9.26 4.28 -3.18
C GLU A 115 -8.29 5.03 -2.26
N TRP A 116 -7.24 4.34 -1.85
CA TRP A 116 -6.07 5.00 -1.29
C TRP A 116 -4.79 4.30 -1.74
N SER A 117 -3.72 5.08 -1.85
CA SER A 117 -2.40 4.58 -2.18
C SER A 117 -1.34 5.35 -1.41
N MET A 118 -0.29 4.65 -1.01
CA MET A 118 0.88 5.20 -0.35
C MET A 118 2.13 4.55 -0.95
N GLY A 119 2.98 5.35 -1.59
CA GLY A 119 4.15 4.84 -2.31
C GLY A 119 5.47 5.28 -1.69
N ASN A 120 6.55 4.63 -2.10
CA ASN A 120 7.93 4.96 -1.69
C ASN A 120 8.06 5.18 -0.18
N PHE A 121 7.48 4.28 0.61
CA PHE A 121 7.53 4.36 2.06
C PHE A 121 8.95 4.22 2.57
N ARG A 122 9.41 5.07 3.49
CA ARG A 122 10.77 5.04 4.02
C ARG A 122 10.81 5.36 5.50
N ALA A 123 11.65 4.65 6.23
CA ALA A 123 12.02 5.07 7.58
C ALA A 123 12.94 6.30 7.54
N VAL A 124 12.75 7.18 8.51
CA VAL A 124 13.56 8.37 8.77
C VAL A 124 13.87 8.42 10.27
N GLN A 125 14.82 9.28 10.68
CA GLN A 125 15.36 9.30 12.04
C GLN A 125 14.29 9.29 13.16
N ASN A 126 13.16 9.96 12.95
CA ASN A 126 12.09 10.12 13.96
C ASN A 126 10.72 9.56 13.52
N GLY A 127 10.70 8.59 12.60
CA GLY A 127 9.46 7.97 12.14
C GLY A 127 9.54 7.51 10.70
N PHE A 128 8.50 7.83 9.94
CA PHE A 128 8.36 7.38 8.57
C PHE A 128 7.93 8.50 7.66
N GLN A 129 8.23 8.34 6.39
CA GLN A 129 7.72 9.19 5.33
C GLN A 129 7.16 8.34 4.21
N ALA A 130 6.14 8.83 3.54
CA ALA A 130 5.65 8.24 2.31
C ALA A 130 5.43 9.31 1.26
N ARG A 131 5.58 8.92 -0.01
CA ARG A 131 5.38 9.80 -1.16
C ARG A 131 4.21 9.35 -1.99
N ALA A 132 3.74 10.26 -2.86
CA ALA A 132 2.63 9.98 -3.77
C ALA A 132 1.42 9.39 -3.04
N PHE A 133 1.10 9.97 -1.87
CA PHE A 133 -0.07 9.56 -1.11
C PHE A 133 -1.32 10.05 -1.83
N ARG A 134 -2.30 9.18 -2.00
CA ARG A 134 -3.62 9.50 -2.55
C ARG A 134 -4.68 8.89 -1.65
N PHE A 135 -5.73 9.65 -1.42
CA PHE A 135 -6.94 9.17 -0.77
C PHE A 135 -8.14 9.83 -1.42
N GLY A 136 -9.02 9.03 -1.98
CA GLY A 136 -10.12 9.53 -2.76
C GLY A 136 -11.19 8.50 -3.03
N ALA A 137 -12.11 8.87 -3.89
CA ALA A 137 -13.13 8.01 -4.42
C ALA A 137 -13.39 8.32 -5.89
N ARG A 138 -13.93 7.34 -6.61
CA ARG A 138 -14.53 7.51 -7.93
C ARG A 138 -16.03 7.49 -7.77
N VAL A 139 -16.67 8.63 -8.01
CA VAL A 139 -18.10 8.83 -7.81
C VAL A 139 -18.84 8.84 -9.15
N PRO A 140 -20.02 8.24 -9.22
CA PRO A 140 -20.84 8.26 -10.44
C PRO A 140 -21.49 9.64 -10.64
N VAL A 141 -21.40 10.14 -11.86
CA VAL A 141 -22.02 11.39 -12.31
C VAL A 141 -22.88 11.08 -13.52
N ARG A 142 -24.18 11.39 -13.43
CA ARG A 142 -25.11 11.26 -14.55
C ARG A 142 -24.87 12.41 -15.52
N THR A 143 -24.41 12.08 -16.73
CA THR A 143 -24.11 13.07 -17.79
C THR A 143 -25.23 13.20 -18.81
N GLY A 144 -26.18 12.25 -18.85
CA GLY A 144 -27.33 12.28 -19.74
C GLY A 144 -28.22 11.05 -19.61
N SER A 145 -29.07 10.82 -20.62
CA SER A 145 -29.88 9.62 -20.75
C SER A 145 -30.07 9.25 -22.23
N VAL A 146 -30.00 7.96 -22.55
CA VAL A 146 -30.29 7.42 -23.89
C VAL A 146 -31.65 6.73 -23.84
N LYS A 147 -32.53 7.01 -24.81
CA LYS A 147 -33.80 6.28 -24.96
C LYS A 147 -33.58 5.05 -25.83
N ASP A 148 -34.10 3.91 -25.40
CA ASP A 148 -34.11 2.70 -26.21
C ASP A 148 -35.25 2.72 -27.25
N ALA A 149 -35.35 1.67 -28.07
CA ALA A 149 -36.38 1.52 -29.09
C ALA A 149 -37.81 1.41 -28.51
N ALA A 150 -37.95 1.08 -27.23
CA ALA A 150 -39.21 1.05 -26.50
C ALA A 150 -39.53 2.40 -25.81
N GLY A 151 -38.65 3.40 -25.96
CA GLY A 151 -38.79 4.72 -25.35
C GLY A 151 -38.34 4.80 -23.88
N LEU A 152 -37.78 3.74 -23.32
CA LEU A 152 -37.26 3.71 -21.95
C LEU A 152 -35.93 4.47 -21.88
N ALA A 153 -35.84 5.44 -20.98
CA ALA A 153 -34.64 6.26 -20.80
C ALA A 153 -33.67 5.59 -19.81
N THR A 154 -32.50 5.17 -20.29
CA THR A 154 -31.39 4.64 -19.48
C THR A 154 -30.38 5.76 -19.21
N PRO A 155 -29.95 5.97 -17.95
CA PRO A 155 -28.97 7.01 -17.65
C PRO A 155 -27.58 6.70 -18.21
N VAL A 156 -26.86 7.73 -18.65
CA VAL A 156 -25.44 7.65 -18.99
C VAL A 156 -24.64 8.13 -17.78
N ILE A 157 -23.69 7.29 -17.34
CA ILE A 157 -22.98 7.47 -16.06
C ILE A 157 -21.49 7.53 -16.35
N ASN A 158 -20.84 8.62 -15.92
CA ASN A 158 -19.39 8.79 -15.95
C ASN A 158 -18.83 8.75 -14.52
N TYR A 159 -17.58 8.32 -14.36
CA TYR A 159 -16.93 8.24 -13.06
C TYR A 159 -15.90 9.35 -12.90
N GLU A 160 -16.13 10.23 -11.93
CA GLU A 160 -15.24 11.34 -11.60
C GLU A 160 -14.42 11.01 -10.36
N SER A 161 -13.12 11.33 -10.39
CA SER A 161 -12.23 11.17 -9.24
C SER A 161 -12.33 12.39 -8.31
N VAL A 162 -12.58 12.13 -7.04
CA VAL A 162 -12.59 13.12 -5.97
C VAL A 162 -11.65 12.69 -4.86
N GLY A 163 -10.94 13.61 -4.21
CA GLY A 163 -10.07 13.26 -3.10
C GLY A 163 -8.91 14.22 -2.89
N VAL A 164 -7.95 13.76 -2.11
CA VAL A 164 -6.75 14.50 -1.74
C VAL A 164 -5.52 13.71 -2.20
N SER A 165 -4.55 14.41 -2.77
CA SER A 165 -3.24 13.86 -3.12
C SER A 165 -2.16 14.69 -2.44
N MET A 166 -1.18 14.01 -1.84
CA MET A 166 -0.06 14.64 -1.16
C MET A 166 1.25 14.07 -1.69
N ASN A 167 2.20 14.96 -2.00
CA ASN A 167 3.50 14.55 -2.53
C ASN A 167 4.36 13.84 -1.48
N LEU A 168 4.24 14.26 -0.22
CA LEU A 168 4.99 13.74 0.91
C LEU A 168 4.12 13.84 2.17
N ILE A 169 4.08 12.76 2.95
CA ILE A 169 3.47 12.73 4.29
C ILE A 169 4.49 12.21 5.29
N GLY A 170 4.50 12.78 6.50
CA GLY A 170 5.27 12.30 7.63
C GLY A 170 4.38 11.52 8.60
N LEU A 171 4.86 10.38 9.08
CA LEU A 171 4.13 9.49 9.99
C LEU A 171 4.99 9.20 11.21
N PRO A 172 4.61 9.69 12.41
CA PRO A 172 5.27 9.30 13.64
C PRO A 172 5.13 7.79 13.89
N ALA A 173 6.18 7.18 14.42
CA ALA A 173 6.15 5.76 14.77
C ALA A 173 5.16 5.49 15.91
N ASN A 174 4.45 4.37 15.82
CA ASN A 174 3.51 3.86 16.84
C ASN A 174 2.39 4.84 17.22
N THR A 175 2.12 5.84 16.38
CA THR A 175 1.17 6.91 16.70
C THR A 175 0.09 7.00 15.60
N PRO A 176 -1.19 6.83 15.96
CA PRO A 176 -2.29 7.05 15.03
C PRO A 176 -2.28 8.50 14.53
N THR A 177 -2.27 8.65 13.21
CA THR A 177 -2.14 9.93 12.53
C THR A 177 -3.27 10.08 11.51
N LEU A 178 -4.02 11.17 11.58
CA LEU A 178 -5.00 11.51 10.55
C LEU A 178 -4.25 11.96 9.29
N ILE A 179 -4.36 11.17 8.21
CA ILE A 179 -3.61 11.39 6.97
C ILE A 179 -4.50 11.80 5.80
N GLY A 180 -5.82 11.79 5.97
CA GLY A 180 -6.72 12.21 4.91
C GLY A 180 -8.16 12.35 5.40
N THR A 181 -8.88 13.24 4.74
CA THR A 181 -10.29 13.51 4.99
C THR A 181 -10.97 13.72 3.64
N ILE A 182 -12.09 13.03 3.40
CA ILE A 182 -12.91 13.24 2.20
C ILE A 182 -14.39 13.29 2.59
N SER A 183 -15.12 14.22 1.99
CA SER A 183 -16.58 14.27 2.04
C SER A 183 -17.11 13.91 0.67
N LEU A 184 -17.97 12.89 0.60
CA LEU A 184 -18.50 12.42 -0.67
C LEU A 184 -19.81 13.14 -1.01
N PRO A 185 -20.06 13.49 -2.28
CA PRO A 185 -21.34 14.04 -2.70
C PRO A 185 -22.49 13.11 -2.33
N LYS A 186 -23.65 13.68 -1.97
CA LYS A 186 -24.88 12.93 -1.64
C LYS A 186 -24.74 11.96 -0.45
N THR A 187 -23.78 12.20 0.43
CA THR A 187 -23.61 11.42 1.67
C THR A 187 -23.66 12.35 2.88
N ALA A 188 -24.27 11.91 3.97
CA ALA A 188 -24.45 12.71 5.20
C ALA A 188 -23.24 12.61 6.16
N GLY A 189 -22.06 12.27 5.63
CA GLY A 189 -20.89 12.01 6.46
C GLY A 189 -19.56 12.27 5.77
N THR A 190 -18.52 12.23 6.58
CA THR A 190 -17.13 12.41 6.15
C THR A 190 -16.33 11.17 6.50
N ILE A 191 -15.46 10.77 5.57
CA ILE A 191 -14.53 9.66 5.74
C ILE A 191 -13.18 10.23 6.14
N PHE A 192 -12.61 9.68 7.20
CA PHE A 192 -11.30 10.01 7.74
C PHE A 192 -10.40 8.79 7.61
N LEU A 193 -9.19 8.99 7.11
CA LEU A 193 -8.18 7.95 7.00
C LEU A 193 -7.10 8.16 8.05
N VAL A 194 -6.92 7.17 8.91
CA VAL A 194 -5.95 7.20 10.01
C VAL A 194 -4.91 6.12 9.79
N ALA A 195 -3.64 6.51 9.68
CA ALA A 195 -2.53 5.57 9.59
C ALA A 195 -1.82 5.40 10.93
N THR A 196 -1.37 4.19 11.21
CA THR A 196 -0.41 3.88 12.27
C THR A 196 0.64 2.99 11.66
N VAL A 197 1.92 3.34 11.86
CA VAL A 197 3.02 2.54 11.34
C VAL A 197 3.96 2.17 12.47
N ARG A 198 4.34 0.90 12.50
CA ARG A 198 5.21 0.32 13.53
C ARG A 198 6.25 -0.59 12.91
N THR A 199 7.37 -0.71 13.59
CA THR A 199 8.31 -1.80 13.34
C THR A 199 7.69 -3.12 13.78
N PRO A 200 7.80 -4.20 13.00
CA PRO A 200 7.31 -5.51 13.40
C PRO A 200 8.09 -5.96 14.64
N GLU A 201 7.39 -6.57 15.59
CA GLU A 201 8.03 -7.21 16.73
C GLU A 201 8.86 -8.40 16.20
N MET A 202 10.15 -8.42 16.55
CA MET A 202 11.07 -9.52 16.23
C MET A 202 10.91 -10.67 17.20
#